data_AF-A0A067GIJ3-F1
#
_entry.id   AF-A0A067GIJ3-F1
#
_cell.length_a   1.000
_cell.length_b   1.000
_cell.length_c   1.000
_cell.angle_alpha   90.00
_cell.angle_beta   90.00
_cell.angle_gamma   90.00
#
_symmetry.space_group_name_H-M   'P 1'
#
loop_
_entity.id
_entity.type
_entity.pdbx_description
1 polymer ?
#
loop_
_entity_poly.entity_id
_entity_poly.type
_entity_poly.pdbx_seq_one_letter_code
_entity_poly.pdbx_strand_id
1 'polypeptide(L)'
;MSEKFSPTLRIGDLSDFIAPSQNCVVSLKKATFKNPDKPQVSTSSKQQAEPVKISLKDCLACSGCITSAETVMLEKQSLDEFLSNINKGKAVIISLSPQSRASLAEHFGISPLQVFKKLTTFLKSLGVKSIFDTSCSRDLTLIEACNEFIARYKQSQESDDERSNSSLPMLSSACPGWICYAEKQLGSYILPYISSVKSPQQTIGATIKHHICQKLGFRPDEIYHVTVMPCYDKKLEAAREDFVFQLDSQEETYRDEGLEIPEVDSVLTTGEVLDLIQLKAVNFEALEESPLDKMLTNVDDEGHLYGVAGSSGGYAETVFRHAAKTLFGKVIEGHLEFKTIRNSDFREVALEVSFLFNFDHIL
;
A
#
# COMPACT_ATOMS: atom_id res chain seq x y z
N MET A 1 -11.91 29.70 3.24
CA MET A 1 -11.63 31.03 2.67
C MET A 1 -10.13 31.26 2.63
N SER A 2 -9.55 31.31 1.44
CA SER A 2 -8.31 32.01 1.13
C SER A 2 -8.23 32.13 -0.39
N GLU A 3 -8.79 33.22 -0.90
CA GLU A 3 -8.63 33.66 -2.29
C GLU A 3 -7.25 34.29 -2.44
N LYS A 4 -6.24 33.52 -2.88
CA LYS A 4 -5.00 34.06 -3.45
C LYS A 4 -4.39 33.09 -4.47
N PHE A 5 -5.04 32.92 -5.61
CA PHE A 5 -4.34 32.53 -6.84
C PHE A 5 -4.78 33.45 -7.98
N SER A 6 -3.81 34.14 -8.57
CA SER A 6 -3.97 34.98 -9.75
C SER A 6 -4.49 34.14 -10.93
N PRO A 7 -5.45 34.61 -11.76
CA PRO A 7 -6.10 33.78 -12.77
C PRO A 7 -5.24 33.47 -14.00
N THR A 8 -4.02 34.02 -14.07
CA THR A 8 -3.24 34.11 -15.33
C THR A 8 -2.15 33.06 -15.48
N LEU A 9 -1.95 32.16 -14.50
CA LEU A 9 -1.05 31.02 -14.63
C LEU A 9 -1.76 29.77 -14.11
N ARG A 10 -2.44 29.06 -15.02
CA ARG A 10 -2.93 27.71 -14.72
C ARG A 10 -1.71 26.79 -14.72
N ILE A 11 -1.60 25.92 -13.71
CA ILE A 11 -0.59 24.86 -13.60
C ILE A 11 -0.60 23.91 -14.82
N GLY A 12 -1.62 23.99 -15.68
CA GLY A 12 -1.64 23.33 -16.99
C GLY A 12 -0.67 23.89 -18.05
N ASP A 13 -0.07 25.07 -17.86
CA ASP A 13 0.86 25.68 -18.83
C ASP A 13 2.35 25.44 -18.49
N LEU A 14 2.64 24.77 -17.38
CA LEU A 14 3.97 24.24 -17.03
C LEU A 14 4.02 22.73 -17.24
N SER A 15 3.60 22.30 -18.42
CA SER A 15 3.77 20.94 -18.90
C SER A 15 5.21 20.71 -19.34
N ASP A 16 6.06 20.24 -18.42
CA ASP A 16 7.22 19.37 -18.73
C ASP A 16 6.74 17.95 -19.13
N PHE A 17 5.51 17.85 -19.62
CA PHE A 17 4.90 16.65 -20.16
C PHE A 17 5.50 16.39 -21.53
N ILE A 18 6.49 15.51 -21.59
CA ILE A 18 6.93 14.94 -22.86
C ILE A 18 5.75 14.10 -23.37
N ALA A 19 5.06 14.60 -24.40
CA ALA A 19 4.00 13.86 -25.07
C ALA A 19 4.47 12.43 -25.36
N PRO A 20 3.65 11.39 -25.15
CA PRO A 20 4.09 10.01 -25.30
C PRO A 20 4.52 9.77 -26.75
N SER A 21 5.83 9.74 -26.99
CA SER A 21 6.36 9.30 -28.25
C SER A 21 6.04 7.81 -28.40
N GLN A 22 5.69 7.39 -29.62
CA GLN A 22 5.45 5.99 -30.02
C GLN A 22 6.64 5.04 -29.76
N ASN A 23 7.70 5.53 -29.11
CA ASN A 23 8.90 4.79 -28.72
C ASN A 23 8.76 4.06 -27.37
N CYS A 24 7.65 4.21 -26.63
CA CYS A 24 7.43 3.51 -25.36
C CYS A 24 6.98 2.04 -25.52
N VAL A 25 7.13 1.45 -26.70
CA VAL A 25 7.05 0.00 -26.88
C VAL A 25 8.47 -0.54 -26.91
N VAL A 26 8.87 -1.26 -25.85
CA VAL A 26 10.08 -2.10 -25.91
C VAL A 26 9.82 -3.15 -26.97
N SER A 27 10.25 -2.87 -28.20
CA SER A 27 10.19 -3.85 -29.28
C SER A 27 11.13 -4.98 -28.91
N LEU A 28 10.56 -6.12 -28.50
CA LEU A 28 11.27 -7.40 -28.57
C LEU A 28 11.85 -7.47 -29.97
N LYS A 29 13.18 -7.59 -30.07
CA LYS A 29 13.92 -7.61 -31.35
C LYS A 29 13.09 -8.37 -32.38
N LYS A 30 12.64 -7.66 -33.42
CA LYS A 30 11.88 -8.25 -34.53
C LYS A 30 12.69 -9.42 -35.08
N ALA A 31 12.33 -10.64 -34.71
CA ALA A 31 12.71 -11.81 -35.47
C ALA A 31 12.07 -11.62 -36.84
N THR A 32 12.90 -11.46 -37.86
CA THR A 32 12.49 -11.36 -39.26
C THR A 32 11.89 -12.70 -39.67
N PHE A 33 10.58 -12.86 -39.49
CA PHE A 33 9.84 -13.94 -40.10
C PHE A 33 9.75 -13.68 -41.61
N LYS A 34 10.62 -14.33 -42.38
CA LYS A 34 10.34 -14.60 -43.79
C LYS A 34 9.18 -15.59 -43.81
N ASN A 35 8.10 -15.28 -44.51
CA ASN A 35 7.03 -16.24 -44.81
C ASN A 35 7.64 -17.45 -45.54
N PRO A 36 7.26 -18.67 -45.12
CA PRO A 36 6.79 -19.62 -46.10
C PRO A 36 5.47 -20.27 -45.67
N ASP A 37 4.60 -20.46 -46.66
CA ASP A 37 3.38 -21.25 -46.56
C ASP A 37 3.67 -22.67 -46.05
N LYS A 38 3.33 -22.93 -44.78
CA LYS A 38 2.81 -24.18 -44.18
C LYS A 38 2.99 -24.16 -42.65
N PRO A 39 1.98 -24.56 -41.85
CA PRO A 39 2.15 -24.70 -40.41
C PRO A 39 2.96 -25.97 -40.11
N GLN A 40 4.24 -25.80 -39.74
CA GLN A 40 5.02 -26.82 -39.04
C GLN A 40 5.29 -26.32 -37.62
N VAL A 41 4.82 -27.06 -36.63
CA VAL A 41 5.20 -26.85 -35.22
C VAL A 41 6.60 -27.44 -35.04
N SER A 42 7.61 -26.57 -35.05
CA SER A 42 8.97 -26.92 -34.66
C SER A 42 9.16 -26.64 -33.17
N THR A 43 9.38 -27.69 -32.38
CA THR A 43 9.83 -27.59 -30.99
C THR A 43 11.30 -27.15 -30.99
N SER A 44 11.56 -25.85 -30.91
CA SER A 44 12.91 -25.32 -30.67
C SER A 44 13.20 -25.23 -29.17
N SER A 45 14.37 -25.73 -28.81
CA SER A 45 14.99 -25.73 -27.49
C SER A 45 14.84 -24.41 -26.74
N LYS A 46 14.46 -24.47 -25.45
CA LYS A 46 14.45 -23.36 -24.49
C LYS A 46 15.81 -22.65 -24.48
N GLN A 47 15.95 -21.56 -25.24
CA GLN A 47 16.94 -20.55 -24.94
C GLN A 47 16.50 -19.88 -23.64
N GLN A 48 17.31 -19.99 -22.59
CA GLN A 48 17.16 -19.15 -21.39
C GLN A 48 17.27 -17.70 -21.84
N ALA A 49 16.12 -17.04 -22.00
CA ALA A 49 16.07 -15.61 -22.13
C ALA A 49 16.57 -15.03 -20.80
N GLU A 50 17.60 -14.18 -20.84
CA GLU A 50 17.96 -13.39 -19.67
C GLU A 50 16.71 -12.64 -19.18
N PRO A 51 16.43 -12.65 -17.86
CA PRO A 51 15.28 -11.94 -17.34
C PRO A 51 15.40 -10.46 -17.73
N VAL A 52 14.38 -9.94 -18.39
CA VAL A 52 14.32 -8.53 -18.75
C VAL A 52 14.42 -7.73 -17.46
N LYS A 53 15.51 -6.98 -17.31
CA LYS A 53 15.68 -6.05 -16.19
C LYS A 53 14.77 -4.85 -16.46
N ILE A 54 13.61 -4.86 -15.81
CA ILE A 54 12.68 -3.73 -15.78
C ILE A 54 13.26 -2.72 -14.78
N SER A 55 13.71 -1.57 -15.27
CA SER A 55 14.09 -0.47 -14.39
C SER A 55 12.84 0.22 -13.83
N LEU A 56 12.98 0.99 -12.75
CA LEU A 56 11.90 1.84 -12.23
C LEU A 56 11.29 2.74 -13.32
N LYS A 57 12.10 3.18 -14.28
CA LYS A 57 11.63 3.94 -15.45
C LYS A 57 10.72 3.09 -16.34
N ASP A 58 11.00 1.80 -16.51
CA ASP A 58 10.22 0.88 -17.35
C ASP A 58 8.90 0.44 -16.69
N CYS A 59 8.85 0.35 -15.36
CA CYS A 59 7.62 0.04 -14.61
C CYS A 59 6.61 1.21 -14.63
N LEU A 60 7.10 2.44 -14.84
CA LEU A 60 6.33 3.67 -14.81
C LEU A 60 6.10 4.25 -16.23
N ALA A 61 6.57 3.53 -17.26
CA ALA A 61 6.58 3.92 -18.67
C ALA A 61 5.27 3.63 -19.44
N CYS A 62 4.11 3.70 -18.80
CA CYS A 62 2.86 3.75 -19.56
C CYS A 62 2.19 5.12 -19.59
N SER A 63 2.53 6.07 -18.71
CA SER A 63 1.84 7.37 -18.70
C SER A 63 2.47 8.44 -17.81
N GLY A 64 3.80 8.62 -17.79
CA GLY A 64 4.41 9.79 -17.13
C GLY A 64 3.97 10.00 -15.67
N CYS A 65 3.68 8.90 -14.95
CA CYS A 65 3.00 8.95 -13.65
C CYS A 65 3.90 9.52 -12.54
N ILE A 66 5.20 9.63 -12.77
CA ILE A 66 6.15 10.23 -11.83
C ILE A 66 6.93 11.37 -12.48
N THR A 67 7.03 12.47 -11.75
CA THR A 67 7.80 13.67 -12.09
C THR A 67 9.27 13.46 -11.72
N SER A 68 10.16 14.31 -12.27
CA SER A 68 11.57 14.34 -11.87
C SER A 68 11.73 14.58 -10.37
N ALA A 69 10.86 15.40 -9.76
CA ALA A 69 10.83 15.64 -8.32
C ALA A 69 10.48 14.38 -7.53
N GLU A 70 9.43 13.65 -7.94
CA GLU A 70 9.04 12.38 -7.33
C GLU A 70 10.15 11.33 -7.44
N THR A 71 10.89 11.30 -8.56
CA THR A 71 12.08 10.43 -8.71
C THR A 71 13.14 10.73 -7.64
N VAL A 72 13.44 12.00 -7.40
CA VAL A 72 14.39 12.41 -6.36
C VAL A 72 13.88 12.04 -4.96
N MET A 73 12.57 12.14 -4.70
CA MET A 73 11.97 11.72 -3.43
C MET A 73 12.11 10.20 -3.21
N LEU A 74 11.96 9.39 -4.26
CA LEU A 74 12.17 7.95 -4.21
C LEU A 74 13.63 7.60 -3.90
N GLU A 75 14.58 8.29 -4.55
CA GLU A 75 16.03 8.07 -4.38
C GLU A 75 16.53 8.48 -2.98
N LYS A 76 15.91 9.50 -2.35
CA LYS A 76 16.21 9.89 -0.97
C LYS A 76 15.86 8.83 0.06
N GLN A 77 14.88 7.98 -0.24
CA GLN A 77 14.48 6.86 0.63
C GLN A 77 15.32 5.62 0.33
N SER A 78 16.64 5.69 0.59
CA SER A 78 17.60 4.65 0.22
C SER A 78 18.11 3.83 1.42
N LEU A 79 18.77 2.72 1.12
CA LEU A 79 19.51 1.92 2.11
C LEU A 79 20.60 2.73 2.82
N ASP A 80 21.27 3.64 2.12
CA ASP A 80 22.30 4.49 2.71
C ASP A 80 21.72 5.45 3.74
N GLU A 81 20.57 6.06 3.44
CA GLU A 81 19.87 6.94 4.39
C GLU A 81 19.36 6.15 5.60
N PHE A 82 18.82 4.95 5.37
CA PHE A 82 18.43 4.03 6.44
C PHE A 82 19.60 3.70 7.38
N LEU A 83 20.73 3.26 6.84
CA LEU A 83 21.92 2.92 7.62
C LEU A 83 22.54 4.16 8.30
N SER A 84 22.49 5.32 7.65
CA SER A 84 22.93 6.60 8.21
C SER A 84 22.13 6.97 9.46
N ASN A 85 20.80 6.85 9.43
CA ASN A 85 19.95 7.14 10.60
C ASN A 85 20.18 6.16 11.75
N ILE A 86 20.45 4.88 11.45
CA ILE A 86 20.90 3.89 12.44
C ILE A 86 22.22 4.36 13.09
N ASN A 87 23.23 4.71 12.28
CA ASN A 87 24.55 5.11 12.77
C ASN A 87 24.53 6.43 13.57
N LYS A 88 23.58 7.32 13.27
CA LYS A 88 23.32 8.55 14.05
C LYS A 88 22.65 8.29 15.40
N GLY A 89 22.28 7.03 15.70
CA GLY A 89 21.69 6.64 16.97
C GLY A 89 20.20 6.97 17.11
N LYS A 90 19.49 7.24 16.00
CA LYS A 90 18.03 7.45 16.04
C LYS A 90 17.28 6.19 16.52
N ALA A 91 16.08 6.38 17.08
CA ALA A 91 15.21 5.27 17.43
C ALA A 91 14.55 4.70 16.17
N VAL A 92 15.23 3.76 15.50
CA VAL A 92 14.71 3.16 14.27
C VAL A 92 13.68 2.08 14.60
N ILE A 93 12.46 2.25 14.08
CA ILE A 93 11.35 1.30 14.18
C ILE A 93 10.98 0.85 12.78
N ILE A 94 10.83 -0.45 12.57
CA ILE A 94 10.46 -1.01 11.27
C ILE A 94 9.05 -1.60 11.31
N SER A 95 8.24 -1.35 10.28
CA SER A 95 6.98 -2.05 10.07
C SER A 95 7.02 -2.87 8.78
N LEU A 96 6.95 -4.19 8.90
CA LEU A 96 7.06 -5.14 7.80
C LEU A 96 5.67 -5.50 7.24
N SER A 97 5.52 -5.45 5.92
CA SER A 97 4.29 -5.91 5.28
C SER A 97 4.21 -7.44 5.16
N PRO A 98 3.01 -8.03 5.29
CA PRO A 98 2.80 -9.46 5.04
C PRO A 98 3.25 -9.90 3.64
N GLN A 99 3.08 -9.03 2.63
CA GLN A 99 3.48 -9.29 1.24
C GLN A 99 5.00 -9.35 1.08
N SER A 100 5.75 -8.41 1.68
CA SER A 100 7.21 -8.45 1.69
C SER A 100 7.72 -9.70 2.40
N ARG A 101 7.10 -10.06 3.53
CA ARG A 101 7.40 -11.29 4.27
C ARG A 101 7.16 -12.54 3.41
N ALA A 102 6.02 -12.63 2.72
CA ALA A 102 5.70 -13.74 1.82
C ALA A 102 6.67 -13.82 0.63
N SER A 103 7.03 -12.68 0.03
CA SER A 103 7.98 -12.64 -1.09
C SER A 103 9.39 -13.09 -0.68
N LEU A 104 9.86 -12.72 0.51
CA LEU A 104 11.15 -13.20 1.03
C LEU A 104 11.08 -14.67 1.43
N ALA A 105 9.94 -15.14 1.94
CA ALA A 105 9.73 -16.55 2.28
C ALA A 105 9.87 -17.44 1.05
N GLU A 106 9.23 -17.05 -0.05
CA GLU A 106 9.39 -17.74 -1.34
C GLU A 106 10.84 -17.67 -1.84
N HIS A 107 11.51 -16.52 -1.73
CA HIS A 107 12.89 -16.36 -2.20
C HIS A 107 13.89 -17.27 -1.46
N PHE A 108 13.76 -17.39 -0.13
CA PHE A 108 14.65 -18.18 0.71
C PHE A 108 14.17 -19.62 0.94
N GLY A 109 13.00 -20.01 0.40
CA GLY A 109 12.45 -21.36 0.58
C GLY A 109 12.13 -21.73 2.04
N ILE A 110 11.82 -20.74 2.89
CA ILE A 110 11.50 -20.91 4.31
C ILE A 110 10.11 -20.34 4.63
N SER A 111 9.54 -20.67 5.79
CA SER A 111 8.19 -20.17 6.12
C SER A 111 8.15 -18.65 6.39
N PRO A 112 7.01 -17.98 6.16
CA PRO A 112 6.86 -16.55 6.46
C PRO A 112 7.17 -16.20 7.93
N LEU A 113 6.83 -17.08 8.88
CA LEU A 113 7.17 -16.88 10.29
C LEU A 113 8.69 -16.90 10.53
N GLN A 114 9.41 -17.84 9.91
CA GLN A 114 10.87 -17.91 10.01
C GLN A 114 11.53 -16.68 9.41
N VAL A 115 11.05 -16.20 8.26
CA VAL A 115 11.50 -14.92 7.69
C VAL A 115 11.32 -13.80 8.69
N PHE A 116 10.17 -13.70 9.35
CA PHE A 116 9.93 -12.62 10.31
C PHE A 116 10.92 -12.67 11.47
N LYS A 117 11.14 -13.85 12.06
CA LYS A 117 12.09 -14.04 13.16
C LYS A 117 13.54 -13.81 12.76
N LYS A 118 13.95 -14.26 11.57
CA LYS A 118 15.31 -14.07 11.04
C LYS A 118 15.56 -12.61 10.64
N LEU A 119 14.59 -11.94 10.00
CA LEU A 119 14.64 -10.50 9.78
C LEU A 119 14.72 -9.75 11.10
N THR A 120 14.02 -10.21 12.13
CA THR A 120 14.09 -9.62 13.48
C THR A 120 15.51 -9.70 14.03
N THR A 121 16.14 -10.88 13.99
CA THR A 121 17.54 -11.06 14.37
C THR A 121 18.46 -10.14 13.57
N PHE A 122 18.34 -10.16 12.24
CA PHE A 122 19.21 -9.40 11.34
C PHE A 122 19.11 -7.89 11.58
N LEU A 123 17.90 -7.33 11.56
CA LEU A 123 17.67 -5.90 11.67
C LEU A 123 18.00 -5.38 13.08
N LYS A 124 17.69 -6.14 14.15
CA LYS A 124 18.12 -5.77 15.51
C LYS A 124 19.63 -5.82 15.65
N SER A 125 20.34 -6.72 14.97
CA SER A 125 21.81 -6.75 14.94
C SER A 125 22.42 -5.48 14.32
N LEU A 126 21.68 -4.80 13.43
CA LEU A 126 22.08 -3.52 12.86
C LEU A 126 21.79 -2.33 13.77
N GLY A 127 20.98 -2.48 14.83
CA GLY A 127 20.62 -1.41 15.77
C GLY A 127 19.16 -0.97 15.74
N VAL A 128 18.30 -1.64 14.95
CA VAL A 128 16.84 -1.40 14.94
C VAL A 128 16.26 -1.73 16.31
N LYS A 129 15.41 -0.84 16.84
CA LYS A 129 14.85 -0.96 18.19
C LYS A 129 13.68 -1.93 18.24
N SER A 130 12.71 -1.77 17.34
CA SER A 130 11.50 -2.58 17.29
C SER A 130 11.09 -2.87 15.84
N ILE A 131 10.46 -4.04 15.64
CA ILE A 131 10.01 -4.50 14.34
C ILE A 131 8.57 -5.02 14.49
N PHE A 132 7.65 -4.40 13.75
CA PHE A 132 6.22 -4.67 13.80
C PHE A 132 5.70 -5.20 12.47
N ASP A 133 4.46 -5.70 12.47
CA ASP A 133 3.76 -6.18 11.28
C ASP A 133 2.58 -5.27 10.93
N THR A 134 2.43 -4.92 9.65
CA THR A 134 1.35 -4.02 9.19
C THR A 134 -0.03 -4.66 9.13
N SER A 135 -0.19 -5.94 9.53
CA SER A 135 -1.51 -6.58 9.59
C SER A 135 -2.42 -5.93 10.61
N CYS A 136 -1.89 -5.49 11.77
CA CYS A 136 -2.70 -4.79 12.78
C CYS A 136 -3.29 -3.49 12.20
N SER A 137 -2.48 -2.71 11.49
CA SER A 137 -2.97 -1.47 10.85
C SER A 137 -3.88 -1.75 9.66
N ARG A 138 -3.68 -2.87 8.95
CA ARG A 138 -4.63 -3.33 7.92
C ARG A 138 -5.99 -3.62 8.51
N ASP A 139 -6.05 -4.31 9.64
CA ASP A 139 -7.32 -4.63 10.30
C ASP A 139 -8.04 -3.34 10.74
N LEU A 140 -7.31 -2.37 11.30
CA LEU A 140 -7.85 -1.03 11.61
C LEU A 140 -8.38 -0.31 10.37
N THR A 141 -7.58 -0.24 9.30
CA THR A 141 -8.00 0.35 8.01
C THR A 141 -9.26 -0.35 7.46
N LEU A 142 -9.37 -1.67 7.58
CA LEU A 142 -10.53 -2.42 7.09
C LEU A 142 -11.78 -2.16 7.91
N ILE A 143 -11.64 -2.05 9.25
CA ILE A 143 -12.75 -1.67 10.13
C ILE A 143 -13.28 -0.29 9.73
N GLU A 144 -12.39 0.68 9.55
CA GLU A 144 -12.80 2.04 9.14
C GLU A 144 -13.40 2.06 7.73
N ALA A 145 -12.87 1.28 6.79
CA ALA A 145 -13.44 1.17 5.44
C ALA A 145 -14.83 0.53 5.46
N CYS A 146 -15.07 -0.45 6.33
CA CYS A 146 -16.40 -1.01 6.54
C CYS A 146 -17.35 0.05 7.10
N ASN A 147 -16.94 0.77 8.15
CA ASN A 147 -17.76 1.83 8.76
C ASN A 147 -18.11 2.94 7.75
N GLU A 148 -17.14 3.38 6.95
CA GLU A 148 -17.34 4.39 5.91
C GLU A 148 -18.32 3.89 4.84
N PHE A 149 -18.19 2.64 4.38
CA PHE A 149 -19.12 2.07 3.41
C PHE A 149 -20.56 2.05 3.95
N ILE A 150 -20.76 1.58 5.18
CA ILE A 150 -22.08 1.52 5.82
C ILE A 150 -22.69 2.91 5.93
N ALA A 151 -21.90 3.91 6.32
CA ALA A 151 -22.35 5.29 6.44
C ALA A 151 -22.79 5.86 5.08
N ARG A 152 -21.94 5.73 4.05
CA ARG A 152 -22.25 6.18 2.67
C ARG A 152 -23.48 5.46 2.11
N TYR A 153 -23.62 4.16 2.38
CA TYR A 153 -24.78 3.37 1.94
C TYR A 153 -26.08 3.85 2.61
N LYS A 154 -26.11 4.01 3.93
CA LYS A 154 -27.30 4.49 4.64
C LYS A 154 -27.71 5.89 4.19
N GLN A 155 -26.75 6.79 4.03
CA GLN A 155 -26.99 8.13 3.51
C GLN A 155 -27.60 8.11 2.10
N SER A 156 -27.20 7.15 1.24
CA SER A 156 -27.77 7.01 -0.10
C SER A 156 -29.21 6.51 -0.10
N GLN A 157 -29.68 5.86 0.98
CA GLN A 157 -31.06 5.37 1.10
C GLN A 157 -32.01 6.43 1.68
N GLU A 158 -31.50 7.37 2.48
CA GLU A 158 -32.31 8.38 3.17
C GLU A 158 -32.67 9.58 2.29
N SER A 159 -32.03 9.70 1.13
CA SER A 159 -32.21 10.84 0.23
C SER A 159 -32.89 10.46 -1.08
N ASP A 160 -34.17 10.85 -1.23
CA ASP A 160 -34.93 10.74 -2.49
C ASP A 160 -34.49 11.76 -3.56
N ASP A 161 -33.59 12.68 -3.22
CA ASP A 161 -33.09 13.71 -4.11
C ASP A 161 -31.87 13.18 -4.87
N GLU A 162 -31.92 13.08 -6.21
CA GLU A 162 -30.77 12.68 -7.06
C GLU A 162 -29.52 13.57 -6.88
N ARG A 163 -29.67 14.71 -6.19
CA ARG A 163 -28.59 15.65 -5.82
C ARG A 163 -27.99 15.40 -4.45
N SER A 164 -28.53 14.45 -3.69
CA SER A 164 -27.89 13.98 -2.47
C SER A 164 -26.60 13.28 -2.83
N ASN A 165 -25.51 13.87 -2.39
CA ASN A 165 -24.15 13.53 -2.73
C ASN A 165 -23.72 12.27 -1.96
N SER A 166 -24.45 11.16 -2.07
CA SER A 166 -23.94 9.89 -1.58
C SER A 166 -22.73 9.55 -2.42
N SER A 167 -21.53 9.61 -1.83
CA SER A 167 -20.25 9.31 -2.48
C SER A 167 -20.11 7.82 -2.80
N LEU A 168 -21.08 7.25 -3.51
CA LEU A 168 -21.13 5.90 -4.05
C LEU A 168 -21.00 5.94 -5.58
N PRO A 169 -20.20 5.04 -6.19
CA PRO A 169 -19.51 3.90 -5.57
C PRO A 169 -18.37 4.32 -4.64
N MET A 170 -18.09 3.54 -3.58
CA MET A 170 -16.92 3.78 -2.73
C MET A 170 -15.69 3.08 -3.33
N LEU A 171 -14.64 3.84 -3.59
CA LEU A 171 -13.39 3.34 -4.20
C LEU A 171 -12.30 3.24 -3.13
N SER A 172 -11.55 2.14 -3.13
CA SER A 172 -10.47 1.93 -2.16
C SER A 172 -9.36 2.97 -2.31
N SER A 173 -8.80 3.41 -1.18
CA SER A 173 -7.69 4.37 -1.09
C SER A 173 -6.34 3.73 -0.74
N ALA A 174 -6.31 2.42 -0.44
CA ALA A 174 -5.12 1.78 0.15
C ALA A 174 -3.94 1.60 -0.84
N CYS A 175 -4.21 1.67 -2.16
CA CYS A 175 -3.22 1.51 -3.23
C CYS A 175 -2.73 2.89 -3.71
N PRO A 176 -1.49 3.29 -3.41
CA PRO A 176 -0.99 4.61 -3.79
C PRO A 176 -0.88 4.81 -5.30
N GLY A 177 -0.54 3.76 -6.08
CA GLY A 177 -0.54 3.85 -7.55
C GLY A 177 -1.91 4.20 -8.13
N TRP A 178 -2.99 3.65 -7.56
CA TRP A 178 -4.35 4.03 -7.90
C TRP A 178 -4.67 5.47 -7.52
N ILE A 179 -4.29 5.90 -6.31
CA ILE A 179 -4.49 7.29 -5.86
C ILE A 179 -3.78 8.28 -6.78
N CYS A 180 -2.51 8.05 -7.09
CA CYS A 180 -1.75 8.91 -8.01
C CYS A 180 -2.39 8.97 -9.40
N TYR A 181 -2.86 7.83 -9.92
CA TYR A 181 -3.59 7.81 -11.19
C TYR A 181 -4.90 8.60 -11.12
N ALA A 182 -5.68 8.41 -10.05
CA ALA A 182 -6.95 9.10 -9.84
C ALA A 182 -6.76 10.63 -9.76
N GLU A 183 -5.79 11.10 -9.00
CA GLU A 183 -5.48 12.52 -8.84
C GLU A 183 -5.00 13.15 -10.16
N LYS A 184 -4.08 12.48 -10.87
CA LYS A 184 -3.43 13.03 -12.07
C LYS A 184 -4.29 12.94 -13.33
N GLN A 185 -5.03 11.85 -13.49
CA GLN A 185 -5.73 11.54 -14.75
C GLN A 185 -7.24 11.78 -14.69
N LEU A 186 -7.87 11.58 -13.53
CA LEU A 186 -9.33 11.59 -13.40
C LEU A 186 -9.85 12.82 -12.64
N GLY A 187 -9.06 13.37 -11.71
CA GLY A 187 -9.37 14.60 -10.99
C GLY A 187 -10.71 14.56 -10.26
N SER A 188 -11.41 15.71 -10.23
CA SER A 188 -12.66 15.90 -9.47
C SER A 188 -13.77 14.92 -9.82
N TYR A 189 -13.71 14.24 -10.96
CA TYR A 189 -14.68 13.21 -11.34
C TYR A 189 -14.65 11.99 -10.42
N ILE A 190 -13.46 11.56 -9.95
CA ILE A 190 -13.30 10.32 -9.18
C ILE A 190 -13.00 10.57 -7.71
N LEU A 191 -12.32 11.67 -7.38
CA LEU A 191 -11.83 11.95 -6.03
C LEU A 191 -12.92 11.92 -4.94
N PRO A 192 -14.16 12.42 -5.17
CA PRO A 192 -15.22 12.34 -4.16
C PRO A 192 -15.63 10.92 -3.77
N TYR A 193 -15.37 9.94 -4.64
CA TYR A 193 -15.73 8.54 -4.45
C TYR A 193 -14.64 7.73 -3.73
N ILE A 194 -13.43 8.26 -3.64
CA ILE A 194 -12.33 7.60 -2.93
C ILE A 194 -12.62 7.59 -1.42
N SER A 195 -12.32 6.46 -0.79
CA SER A 195 -12.38 6.27 0.66
C SER A 195 -11.47 7.28 1.36
N SER A 196 -11.97 7.90 2.43
CA SER A 196 -11.19 8.82 3.26
C SER A 196 -10.22 8.10 4.20
N VAL A 197 -10.32 6.77 4.28
CA VAL A 197 -9.51 5.95 5.20
C VAL A 197 -8.07 5.89 4.70
N LYS A 198 -7.11 6.09 5.62
CA LYS A 198 -5.68 5.96 5.35
C LYS A 198 -5.30 4.53 4.96
N SER A 199 -4.24 4.37 4.16
CA SER A 199 -3.70 3.04 3.89
C SER A 199 -3.09 2.41 5.16
N PRO A 200 -2.85 1.07 5.18
CA PRO A 200 -2.22 0.41 6.32
C PRO A 200 -0.83 0.96 6.65
N GLN A 201 -0.09 1.47 5.65
CA GLN A 201 1.23 2.07 5.85
C GLN A 201 1.13 3.35 6.69
N GLN A 202 0.24 4.26 6.30
CA GLN A 202 0.09 5.53 7.00
C GLN A 202 -0.61 5.33 8.34
N THR A 203 -1.58 4.40 8.40
CA THR A 203 -2.24 4.01 9.65
C THR A 203 -1.24 3.48 10.69
N ILE A 204 -0.27 2.63 10.31
CA ILE A 204 0.74 2.16 11.26
C ILE A 204 1.72 3.26 11.65
N GLY A 205 2.12 4.13 10.71
CA GLY A 205 2.98 5.27 11.01
C GLY A 205 2.37 6.21 12.03
N ALA A 206 1.09 6.54 11.83
CA ALA A 206 0.33 7.33 12.78
C ALA A 206 0.16 6.63 14.13
N THR A 207 -0.20 5.36 14.13
CA THR A 207 -0.31 4.58 15.38
C THR A 207 0.99 4.59 16.15
N ILE A 208 2.12 4.40 15.47
CA ILE A 208 3.44 4.38 16.10
C ILE A 208 3.78 5.73 16.72
N LYS A 209 3.68 6.81 15.94
CA LYS A 209 4.11 8.14 16.38
C LYS A 209 3.13 8.82 17.34
N HIS A 210 1.83 8.48 17.34
CA HIS A 210 0.88 9.01 18.32
C HIS A 210 0.79 8.18 19.61
N HIS A 211 0.85 6.85 19.54
CA HIS A 211 0.45 6.00 20.66
C HIS A 211 1.54 5.05 21.15
N ILE A 212 2.35 4.51 20.24
CA ILE A 212 3.36 3.49 20.59
C ILE A 212 4.66 4.13 21.07
N CYS A 213 5.00 5.32 20.56
CA CYS A 213 6.20 6.06 20.94
C CYS A 213 6.35 6.20 22.46
N GLN A 214 5.28 6.60 23.15
CA GLN A 214 5.22 6.76 24.60
C GLN A 214 5.46 5.42 25.32
N LYS A 215 4.88 4.33 24.83
CA LYS A 215 5.08 2.98 25.40
C LYS A 215 6.50 2.46 25.22
N LEU A 216 7.19 2.91 24.16
CA LEU A 216 8.59 2.60 23.90
C LEU A 216 9.57 3.56 24.59
N GLY A 217 9.07 4.60 25.26
CA GLY A 217 9.89 5.60 25.93
C GLY A 217 10.59 6.57 24.97
N PHE A 218 10.02 6.79 23.78
CA PHE A 218 10.53 7.74 22.79
C PHE A 218 9.52 8.86 22.52
N ARG A 219 10.02 10.04 22.16
CA ARG A 219 9.20 11.09 21.56
C ARG A 219 8.93 10.80 20.08
N PRO A 220 7.84 11.34 19.51
CA PRO A 220 7.53 11.14 18.09
C PRO A 220 8.65 11.62 17.13
N ASP A 221 9.32 12.72 17.48
CA ASP A 221 10.43 13.32 16.70
C ASP A 221 11.75 12.53 16.78
N GLU A 222 11.90 11.67 17.77
CA GLU A 222 13.09 10.82 17.94
C GLU A 222 13.00 9.52 17.12
N ILE A 223 11.79 9.15 16.71
CA ILE A 223 11.52 7.92 15.97
C ILE A 223 11.76 8.14 14.48
N TYR A 224 12.65 7.32 13.93
CA TYR A 224 12.77 7.13 12.49
C TYR A 224 12.02 5.86 12.10
N HIS A 225 10.77 6.02 11.68
CA HIS A 225 9.88 4.94 11.31
C HIS A 225 10.06 4.58 9.83
N VAL A 226 10.41 3.32 9.59
CA VAL A 226 10.67 2.78 8.26
C VAL A 226 9.68 1.66 7.98
N THR A 227 9.08 1.64 6.79
CA THR A 227 8.25 0.50 6.39
C THR A 227 8.93 -0.36 5.34
N VAL A 228 8.67 -1.67 5.37
CA VAL A 228 9.14 -2.62 4.35
C VAL A 228 7.94 -3.05 3.50
N MET A 229 7.94 -2.62 2.25
CA MET A 229 6.77 -2.71 1.36
C MET A 229 7.10 -3.40 0.03
N PRO A 230 6.12 -4.04 -0.63
CA PRO A 230 6.34 -4.75 -1.88
C PRO A 230 6.22 -3.83 -3.12
N CYS A 231 6.12 -2.51 -2.93
CA CYS A 231 5.73 -1.56 -3.98
C CYS A 231 6.51 -0.25 -3.84
N TYR A 232 6.99 0.31 -4.95
CA TYR A 232 7.67 1.61 -4.97
C TYR A 232 6.73 2.79 -4.72
N ASP A 233 5.46 2.70 -5.14
CA ASP A 233 4.48 3.78 -4.94
C ASP A 233 4.24 4.06 -3.44
N LYS A 234 4.57 3.10 -2.56
CA LYS A 234 4.55 3.31 -1.11
C LYS A 234 5.59 4.32 -0.63
N LYS A 235 6.73 4.46 -1.31
CA LYS A 235 7.70 5.56 -1.07
C LYS A 235 7.09 6.91 -1.46
N LEU A 236 6.34 6.99 -2.57
CA LEU A 236 5.63 8.21 -2.94
C LEU A 236 4.56 8.58 -1.91
N GLU A 237 3.82 7.58 -1.43
CA GLU A 237 2.83 7.79 -0.38
C GLU A 237 3.46 8.33 0.91
N ALA A 238 4.61 7.79 1.34
CA ALA A 238 5.33 8.27 2.53
C ALA A 238 5.85 9.71 2.37
N ALA A 239 6.12 10.15 1.15
CA ALA A 239 6.64 11.48 0.85
C ALA A 239 5.55 12.56 0.72
N ARG A 240 4.26 12.22 0.85
CA ARG A 240 3.18 13.22 0.75
C ARG A 240 3.17 14.14 1.97
N GLU A 241 3.05 15.43 1.70
CA GLU A 241 2.94 16.48 2.72
C GLU A 241 1.64 16.36 3.54
N ASP A 242 0.63 15.63 3.04
CA ASP A 242 -0.62 15.34 3.77
C ASP A 242 -0.43 14.40 4.98
N PHE A 243 0.69 13.66 5.03
CA PHE A 243 0.98 12.68 6.07
C PHE A 243 2.09 13.16 7.00
N VAL A 244 1.87 14.33 7.59
CA VAL A 244 2.72 14.92 8.63
C VAL A 244 1.90 15.29 9.86
N PHE A 245 2.50 15.13 11.03
CA PHE A 245 2.00 15.69 12.27
C PHE A 245 2.52 17.11 12.41
N GLN A 246 1.60 18.04 12.68
CA GLN A 246 1.93 19.36 13.20
C GLN A 246 1.81 19.27 14.72
N LEU A 247 2.94 19.39 15.42
CA LEU A 247 2.92 19.54 16.86
C LEU A 247 2.46 20.96 17.18
N ASP A 248 1.17 21.12 17.49
CA ASP A 248 0.68 22.37 18.08
C ASP A 248 1.38 22.58 19.42
N SER A 249 1.93 23.77 19.59
CA SER A 249 2.66 24.27 20.76
C SER A 249 1.75 24.47 21.99
N GLN A 250 1.03 23.42 22.41
CA GLN A 250 0.21 23.42 23.63
C GLN A 250 0.93 22.82 24.85
N GLU A 251 2.13 22.27 24.69
CA GLU A 251 3.03 21.96 25.82
C GLU A 251 4.18 22.98 25.82
N GLU A 252 4.13 23.93 26.77
CA GLU A 252 4.99 25.12 26.95
C GLU A 252 6.50 24.86 27.18
N THR A 253 7.09 23.80 26.60
CA THR A 253 8.49 23.41 26.88
C THR A 253 9.42 23.19 25.69
N TYR A 254 8.98 23.33 24.44
CA TYR A 254 9.85 23.02 23.29
C TYR A 254 10.01 24.18 22.29
N ARG A 255 11.27 24.38 21.88
CA ARG A 255 11.79 25.55 21.14
C ARG A 255 11.70 25.46 19.61
N ASP A 256 10.90 24.57 19.05
CA ASP A 256 10.74 24.49 17.59
C ASP A 256 9.28 24.78 17.20
N GLU A 257 9.03 26.03 16.83
CA GLU A 257 7.82 26.41 16.10
C GLU A 257 7.86 25.72 14.73
N GLY A 258 6.96 24.75 14.50
CA GLY A 258 6.71 24.19 13.17
C GLY A 258 7.48 22.92 12.79
N LEU A 259 7.85 22.05 13.74
CA LEU A 259 8.43 20.75 13.41
C LEU A 259 7.36 19.83 12.78
N GLU A 260 7.46 19.60 11.47
CA GLU A 260 6.65 18.62 10.74
C GLU A 260 7.25 17.21 10.91
N ILE A 261 6.48 16.31 11.52
CA ILE A 261 6.91 14.93 11.76
C ILE A 261 6.15 14.02 10.80
N PRO A 262 6.79 13.41 9.79
CA PRO A 262 6.09 12.53 8.85
C PRO A 262 5.55 11.29 9.57
N GLU A 263 4.41 10.73 9.15
CA GLU A 263 3.89 9.48 9.74
C GLU A 263 4.84 8.29 9.47
N VAL A 264 5.45 8.30 8.28
CA VAL A 264 6.44 7.33 7.82
C VAL A 264 7.63 8.09 7.26
N ASP A 265 8.82 7.92 7.86
CA ASP A 265 10.02 8.66 7.45
C ASP A 265 10.68 8.08 6.20
N SER A 266 10.55 6.77 5.99
CA SER A 266 11.13 6.10 4.82
C SER A 266 10.45 4.78 4.52
N VAL A 267 10.54 4.34 3.27
CA VAL A 267 10.10 3.02 2.83
C VAL A 267 11.25 2.31 2.15
N LEU A 268 11.55 1.11 2.62
CA LEU A 268 12.40 0.15 1.92
C LEU A 268 11.53 -0.84 1.15
N THR A 269 11.88 -1.12 -0.09
CA THR A 269 11.23 -2.19 -0.83
C THR A 269 11.72 -3.56 -0.35
N THR A 270 10.94 -4.60 -0.63
CA THR A 270 11.37 -5.99 -0.42
C THR A 270 12.73 -6.27 -1.08
N GLY A 271 12.95 -5.74 -2.29
CA GLY A 271 14.22 -5.87 -3.01
C GLY A 271 15.38 -5.20 -2.30
N GLU A 272 15.19 -3.97 -1.79
CA GLU A 272 16.22 -3.27 -1.02
C GLU A 272 16.58 -4.00 0.28
N VAL A 273 15.63 -4.65 0.95
CA VAL A 273 15.94 -5.51 2.11
C VAL A 273 16.79 -6.72 1.69
N LEU A 274 16.52 -7.31 0.53
CA LEU A 274 17.34 -8.39 -0.01
C LEU A 274 18.76 -7.90 -0.36
N ASP A 275 18.89 -6.74 -0.99
CA ASP A 275 20.17 -6.11 -1.29
C ASP A 275 20.96 -5.82 0.00
N LEU A 276 20.27 -5.38 1.06
CA LEU A 276 20.88 -5.15 2.37
C LEU A 276 21.43 -6.43 3.01
N ILE A 277 20.68 -7.55 2.92
CA ILE A 277 21.13 -8.86 3.40
C ILE A 277 22.41 -9.29 2.65
N GLN A 278 22.43 -9.11 1.32
CA GLN A 278 23.59 -9.42 0.48
C GLN A 278 24.78 -8.51 0.79
N LEU A 279 24.55 -7.20 0.93
CA LEU A 279 25.57 -6.20 1.25
C LEU A 279 26.27 -6.50 2.58
N LYS A 280 25.53 -7.03 3.57
CA LYS A 280 26.08 -7.44 4.87
C LYS A 280 26.68 -8.85 4.86
N ALA A 281 26.68 -9.53 3.72
CA ALA A 281 27.19 -10.89 3.53
C ALA A 281 26.63 -11.88 4.56
N VAL A 282 25.35 -11.74 4.92
CA VAL A 282 24.69 -12.59 5.91
C VAL A 282 24.13 -13.84 5.24
N ASN A 283 24.48 -15.01 5.75
CA ASN A 283 23.77 -16.24 5.42
C ASN A 283 22.41 -16.24 6.12
N PHE A 284 21.39 -15.67 5.46
CA PHE A 284 20.08 -15.44 6.05
C PHE A 284 19.36 -16.73 6.45
N GLU A 285 19.47 -17.79 5.65
CA GLU A 285 18.85 -19.09 5.94
C GLU A 285 19.43 -19.72 7.22
N ALA A 286 20.73 -19.57 7.45
CA ALA A 286 21.42 -20.10 8.63
C ALA A 286 21.33 -19.18 9.87
N LEU A 287 20.70 -18.00 9.75
CA LEU A 287 20.62 -17.05 10.86
C LEU A 287 19.73 -17.57 11.98
N GLU A 288 20.13 -17.40 13.24
CA GLU A 288 19.29 -17.76 14.39
C GLU A 288 17.98 -16.96 14.41
N GLU A 289 16.91 -17.57 14.90
CA GLU A 289 15.58 -16.95 15.02
C GLU A 289 15.44 -16.18 16.35
N SER A 290 15.07 -14.90 16.29
CA SER A 290 14.78 -14.11 17.49
C SER A 290 13.29 -14.06 17.80
N PRO A 291 12.89 -13.89 19.07
CA PRO A 291 11.51 -13.56 19.43
C PRO A 291 11.04 -12.27 18.75
N LEU A 292 9.77 -12.25 18.34
CA LEU A 292 9.13 -11.09 17.72
C LEU A 292 8.74 -10.04 18.76
N ASP A 293 8.71 -8.76 18.37
CA ASP A 293 8.17 -7.71 19.21
C ASP A 293 6.63 -7.82 19.28
N LYS A 294 6.09 -8.03 20.48
CA LYS A 294 4.68 -8.45 20.65
C LYS A 294 3.64 -7.36 20.45
N MET A 295 4.01 -6.07 20.48
CA MET A 295 3.03 -4.98 20.60
C MET A 295 2.12 -4.83 19.38
N LEU A 296 2.66 -5.01 18.18
CA LEU A 296 1.95 -4.92 16.90
C LEU A 296 2.39 -6.09 16.00
N THR A 297 2.15 -7.31 16.49
CA THR A 297 2.44 -8.56 15.77
C THR A 297 1.15 -9.21 15.29
N ASN A 298 1.25 -10.09 14.29
CA ASN A 298 0.15 -10.88 13.77
C ASN A 298 0.37 -12.38 13.98
N VAL A 299 1.02 -12.72 15.08
CA VAL A 299 1.36 -14.09 15.46
C VAL A 299 0.70 -14.39 16.79
N ASP A 300 -0.08 -15.47 16.86
CA ASP A 300 -0.66 -15.95 18.11
C ASP A 300 0.39 -16.63 19.01
N ASP A 301 -0.01 -17.07 20.21
CA ASP A 301 0.89 -17.70 21.18
C ASP A 301 1.37 -19.08 20.70
N GLU A 302 0.63 -19.72 19.78
CA GLU A 302 0.95 -20.99 19.13
C GLU A 302 1.89 -20.83 17.91
N GLY A 303 2.13 -19.61 17.45
CA GLY A 303 3.00 -19.31 16.31
C GLY A 303 2.30 -19.25 14.95
N HIS A 304 0.97 -19.24 14.89
CA HIS A 304 0.23 -19.08 13.64
C HIS A 304 0.12 -17.60 13.25
N LEU A 305 0.28 -17.35 11.95
CA LEU A 305 0.08 -16.04 11.35
C LEU A 305 -1.41 -15.81 11.11
N TYR A 306 -1.93 -14.68 11.58
CA TYR A 306 -3.31 -14.26 11.35
C TYR A 306 -3.39 -12.88 10.66
N GLY A 307 -4.61 -12.49 10.28
CA GLY A 307 -4.92 -11.23 9.62
C GLY A 307 -5.54 -11.42 8.24
N VAL A 308 -6.06 -10.33 7.66
CA VAL A 308 -6.74 -10.38 6.36
C VAL A 308 -5.74 -10.56 5.21
N ALA A 309 -6.07 -11.47 4.29
CA ALA A 309 -5.27 -11.75 3.10
C ALA A 309 -5.07 -10.48 2.25
N GLY A 310 -3.83 -10.21 1.86
CA GLY A 310 -3.43 -9.01 1.13
C GLY A 310 -3.51 -9.10 -0.39
N SER A 311 -4.22 -10.12 -0.92
CA SER A 311 -4.39 -10.35 -2.35
C SER A 311 -5.45 -9.44 -2.98
N SER A 312 -5.44 -9.34 -4.31
CA SER A 312 -6.49 -8.64 -5.05
C SER A 312 -7.88 -9.18 -4.68
N GLY A 313 -8.78 -8.27 -4.33
CA GLY A 313 -10.15 -8.57 -3.87
C GLY A 313 -10.33 -8.68 -2.36
N GLY A 314 -9.26 -8.81 -1.56
CA GLY A 314 -9.37 -9.03 -0.10
C GLY A 314 -10.10 -7.91 0.66
N TYR A 315 -9.88 -6.64 0.27
CA TYR A 315 -10.61 -5.49 0.82
C TYR A 315 -12.09 -5.55 0.46
N ALA A 316 -12.40 -5.81 -0.81
CA ALA A 316 -13.78 -5.90 -1.29
C ALA A 316 -14.54 -7.03 -0.60
N GLU A 317 -13.91 -8.20 -0.43
CA GLU A 317 -14.47 -9.32 0.32
C GLU A 317 -14.81 -8.95 1.77
N THR A 318 -13.88 -8.29 2.47
CA THR A 318 -14.09 -7.90 3.87
C THR A 318 -15.25 -6.92 4.00
N VAL A 319 -15.26 -5.86 3.19
CA VAL A 319 -16.32 -4.85 3.17
C VAL A 319 -17.66 -5.48 2.78
N PHE A 320 -17.68 -6.36 1.78
CA PHE A 320 -18.88 -7.04 1.31
C PHE A 320 -19.51 -7.92 2.40
N ARG A 321 -18.71 -8.76 3.08
CA ARG A 321 -19.19 -9.62 4.18
C ARG A 321 -19.72 -8.78 5.34
N HIS A 322 -19.00 -7.72 5.71
CA HIS A 322 -19.43 -6.81 6.77
C HIS A 322 -20.75 -6.12 6.40
N ALA A 323 -20.85 -5.59 5.18
CA ALA A 323 -22.07 -4.96 4.67
C ALA A 323 -23.26 -5.92 4.63
N ALA A 324 -23.08 -7.13 4.12
CA ALA A 324 -24.11 -8.17 4.08
C ALA A 324 -24.69 -8.46 5.47
N LYS A 325 -23.80 -8.60 6.47
CA LYS A 325 -24.19 -8.86 7.85
C LYS A 325 -24.86 -7.66 8.49
N THR A 326 -24.26 -6.47 8.39
CA THR A 326 -24.70 -5.27 9.12
C THR A 326 -25.95 -4.64 8.52
N LEU A 327 -26.10 -4.64 7.19
CA LEU A 327 -27.24 -4.02 6.50
C LEU A 327 -28.42 -4.99 6.32
N PHE A 328 -28.15 -6.27 6.10
CA PHE A 328 -29.18 -7.24 5.69
C PHE A 328 -29.30 -8.46 6.61
N GLY A 329 -28.51 -8.53 7.69
CA GLY A 329 -28.51 -9.69 8.60
C GLY A 329 -28.02 -10.99 7.96
N LYS A 330 -27.35 -10.92 6.80
CA LYS A 330 -26.86 -12.09 6.05
C LYS A 330 -25.41 -12.36 6.40
N VAL A 331 -25.18 -13.44 7.15
CA VAL A 331 -23.83 -13.96 7.41
C VAL A 331 -23.44 -14.84 6.22
N ILE A 332 -22.36 -14.48 5.55
CA ILE A 332 -21.81 -15.24 4.43
C ILE A 332 -20.60 -16.02 4.95
N GLU A 333 -20.74 -17.34 4.99
CA GLU A 333 -19.69 -18.27 5.40
C GLU A 333 -19.02 -18.91 4.17
N GLY A 334 -17.77 -19.37 4.32
CA GLY A 334 -17.04 -20.00 3.22
C GLY A 334 -16.60 -19.03 2.13
N HIS A 335 -16.18 -19.54 0.97
CA HIS A 335 -15.58 -18.75 -0.13
C HIS A 335 -16.60 -17.85 -0.85
N LEU A 336 -16.24 -16.60 -1.16
CA LEU A 336 -17.06 -15.72 -2.01
C LEU A 336 -16.89 -16.08 -3.49
N GLU A 337 -18.00 -16.36 -4.17
CA GLU A 337 -17.99 -16.61 -5.61
C GLU A 337 -17.91 -15.29 -6.40
N PHE A 338 -16.67 -14.88 -6.69
CA PHE A 338 -16.40 -13.76 -7.59
C PHE A 338 -16.60 -14.17 -9.05
N LYS A 339 -17.53 -13.51 -9.74
CA LYS A 339 -17.80 -13.72 -11.16
C LYS A 339 -16.89 -12.85 -12.02
N THR A 340 -16.18 -13.47 -12.95
CA THR A 340 -15.37 -12.76 -13.96
C THR A 340 -16.28 -12.07 -14.98
N ILE A 341 -16.05 -10.77 -15.19
CA ILE A 341 -16.84 -9.94 -16.12
C ILE A 341 -16.14 -9.75 -17.45
N ARG A 342 -14.85 -9.41 -17.40
CA ARG A 342 -14.05 -9.18 -18.62
C ARG A 342 -12.83 -10.08 -18.69
N ASN A 343 -12.07 -10.16 -17.61
CA ASN A 343 -10.89 -11.00 -17.45
C ASN A 343 -10.63 -11.24 -15.94
N SER A 344 -9.55 -11.93 -15.60
CA SER A 344 -9.17 -12.24 -14.20
C SER A 344 -9.09 -11.03 -13.26
N ASP A 345 -8.87 -9.83 -13.79
CA ASP A 345 -8.70 -8.59 -13.02
C ASP A 345 -10.04 -7.88 -12.79
N PHE A 346 -11.05 -8.13 -13.62
CA PHE A 346 -12.39 -7.55 -13.50
C PHE A 346 -13.38 -8.60 -13.01
N ARG A 347 -13.53 -8.66 -11.69
CA ARG A 347 -14.44 -9.58 -11.00
C ARG A 347 -15.49 -8.82 -10.20
N GLU A 348 -16.70 -9.36 -10.12
CA GLU A 348 -17.81 -8.83 -9.32
C GLU A 348 -18.32 -9.87 -8.33
N VAL A 349 -18.92 -9.40 -7.25
CA VAL A 349 -19.73 -10.21 -6.33
C VAL A 349 -20.98 -9.41 -5.99
N ALA A 350 -22.13 -10.06 -5.95
CA ALA A 350 -23.42 -9.43 -5.68
C ALA A 350 -24.13 -10.18 -4.55
N LEU A 351 -24.87 -9.43 -3.72
CA LEU A 351 -25.76 -9.98 -2.72
C LEU A 351 -27.20 -9.78 -3.17
N GLU A 352 -27.91 -10.87 -3.44
CA GLU A 352 -29.35 -10.83 -3.66
C GLU A 352 -30.08 -11.02 -2.34
N VAL A 353 -30.85 -10.01 -1.94
CA VAL A 353 -31.65 -10.05 -0.72
C VAL A 353 -33.12 -10.14 -1.10
N SER A 354 -33.71 -11.33 -0.98
CA SER A 354 -35.15 -11.50 -1.11
C SER A 354 -35.82 -10.92 0.14
N PHE A 355 -36.44 -9.75 0.02
CA PHE A 355 -37.34 -9.26 1.06
C PHE A 355 -38.63 -10.07 1.01
N LEU A 356 -38.79 -11.03 1.93
CA LEU A 356 -40.08 -11.66 2.20
C LEU A 356 -40.98 -10.66 2.94
N PHE A 357 -41.40 -9.58 2.26
CA PHE A 357 -42.59 -8.85 2.69
C PHE A 357 -43.80 -9.59 2.14
N ASN A 358 -44.32 -10.49 2.98
CA ASN A 358 -45.73 -10.84 2.99
C ASN A 358 -46.49 -9.56 3.39
N PHE A 359 -46.82 -8.71 2.43
CA PHE A 359 -47.95 -7.80 2.56
C PHE A 359 -48.49 -7.48 1.16
N ASP A 360 -49.69 -8.00 0.92
CA ASP A 360 -50.65 -7.47 -0.04
C ASP A 360 -50.78 -5.96 0.18
N HIS A 361 -50.00 -5.15 -0.53
CA HIS A 361 -50.42 -3.79 -0.86
C HIS A 361 -49.89 -3.44 -2.25
N ILE A 362 -50.76 -3.72 -3.22
CA ILE A 362 -50.90 -2.93 -4.43
C ILE A 362 -51.01 -1.46 -4.01
N LEU A 363 -50.07 -0.63 -4.47
CA LEU A 363 -50.35 0.65 -5.14
C LEU A 363 -49.09 1.16 -5.85
#